data_AF-A0A8H8DA55-F1
#
_entry.id   AF-A0A8H8DA55-F1
#
_cell.length_a   1.000
_cell.length_b   1.000
_cell.length_c   1.000
_cell.angle_alpha   90.00
_cell.angle_beta   90.00
_cell.angle_gamma   90.00
#
_symmetry.space_group_name_H-M   'P 1'
#
loop_
_entity.id
_entity.type
_entity.pdbx_description
1 polymer ?
#
loop_
_entity_poly.entity_id
_entity_poly.type
_entity_poly.pdbx_seq_one_letter_code
_entity_poly.pdbx_strand_id
1 'polypeptide(L)'
;MRFTHFATVAALANLFTATNAAPAPGVHTVFITAFTTVVVDQNGNTHTPTLATTETAGAAGADGAAGAASSIATAANPNSAQPTTLTSQYVPPSSSSSNQWTLNTPSTTAIQSSSASPSSSQPSGSLQSGQGTYYSTGMGACGKVSTDSDYIIAISHDMYDEHNIDSNPNHNPLCGKQIRAYCQGKSVDVTVVDRCEACSYNDLDFSPSAFTQLADKSLGRIDITWEWL
;
A
#
# COMPACT_ATOMS: atom_id res chain seq x y z
N MET A 1 -29.34 -68.10 -56.70
CA MET A 1 -27.92 -68.51 -56.64
C MET A 1 -27.14 -67.31 -56.11
N ARG A 2 -26.70 -67.32 -54.84
CA ARG A 2 -25.28 -67.47 -54.43
C ARG A 2 -24.30 -66.65 -55.28
N PHE A 3 -23.65 -65.65 -54.67
CA PHE A 3 -22.19 -65.53 -54.50
C PHE A 3 -21.84 -64.27 -53.67
N THR A 4 -21.87 -64.38 -52.34
CA THR A 4 -21.29 -63.37 -51.44
C THR A 4 -19.77 -63.46 -51.48
N HIS A 5 -19.10 -62.38 -51.90
CA HIS A 5 -17.64 -62.31 -51.92
C HIS A 5 -17.08 -61.98 -50.53
N PHE A 6 -16.05 -62.74 -50.13
CA PHE A 6 -15.18 -62.36 -49.01
C PHE A 6 -14.20 -61.28 -49.48
N ALA A 7 -14.02 -60.25 -48.66
CA ALA A 7 -12.90 -59.32 -48.78
C ALA A 7 -12.33 -59.06 -47.38
N THR A 8 -11.38 -59.92 -46.97
CA THR A 8 -10.54 -59.68 -45.79
C THR A 8 -9.56 -58.56 -46.08
N VAL A 9 -9.61 -57.47 -45.30
CA VAL A 9 -8.54 -56.47 -45.27
C VAL A 9 -8.03 -56.38 -43.84
N ALA A 10 -6.81 -56.88 -43.63
CA ALA A 10 -6.07 -56.65 -42.40
C ALA A 10 -5.30 -55.33 -42.54
N ALA A 11 -5.45 -54.43 -41.57
CA ALA A 11 -4.68 -53.19 -41.50
C ALA A 11 -4.36 -52.82 -40.04
N LEU A 12 -3.20 -53.31 -39.60
CA LEU A 12 -2.24 -52.66 -38.69
C LEU A 12 -2.81 -51.83 -37.51
N ALA A 13 -2.67 -52.38 -36.30
CA ALA A 13 -2.83 -51.62 -35.07
C ALA A 13 -1.70 -50.57 -34.92
N ASN A 14 -2.04 -49.29 -35.02
CA ASN A 14 -1.14 -48.21 -34.63
C ASN A 14 -1.05 -48.12 -33.11
N LEU A 15 -0.02 -48.74 -32.54
CA LEU A 15 0.33 -48.63 -31.13
C LEU A 15 0.94 -47.24 -30.85
N PHE A 16 0.09 -46.25 -30.60
CA PHE A 16 0.52 -44.95 -30.10
C PHE A 16 0.99 -45.06 -28.64
N THR A 17 2.29 -45.20 -28.45
CA THR A 17 2.94 -45.06 -27.14
C THR A 17 2.95 -43.59 -26.73
N ALA A 18 1.89 -43.16 -26.04
CA ALA A 18 1.86 -41.86 -25.38
C ALA A 18 2.94 -41.82 -24.27
N THR A 19 4.07 -41.19 -24.57
CA THR A 19 5.09 -40.88 -23.57
C THR A 19 4.62 -39.68 -22.76
N ASN A 20 4.12 -39.95 -21.56
CA ASN A 20 3.73 -38.89 -20.61
C ASN A 20 4.98 -38.14 -20.14
N ALA A 21 5.30 -37.03 -20.81
CA ALA A 21 6.21 -36.04 -20.27
C ALA A 21 5.52 -35.35 -19.08
N ALA A 22 6.03 -35.56 -17.87
CA ALA A 22 5.56 -34.83 -16.70
C ALA A 22 5.88 -33.34 -16.86
N PRO A 23 4.99 -32.42 -16.46
CA PRO A 23 5.29 -30.99 -16.50
C PRO A 23 6.46 -30.69 -15.56
N ALA A 24 7.47 -29.98 -16.07
CA ALA A 24 8.55 -29.48 -15.22
C ALA A 24 7.97 -28.51 -14.18
N PRO A 25 8.34 -28.62 -12.89
CA PRO A 25 7.87 -27.69 -11.87
C PRO A 25 8.35 -26.27 -12.19
N GLY A 26 7.42 -25.31 -12.16
CA GLY A 26 7.73 -23.89 -12.39
C GLY A 26 8.70 -23.37 -11.34
N VAL A 27 9.87 -22.88 -11.77
CA VAL A 27 10.84 -22.25 -10.87
C VAL A 27 10.37 -20.83 -10.55
N HIS A 28 9.71 -20.66 -9.41
CA HIS A 28 9.41 -19.35 -8.88
C HIS A 28 10.71 -18.70 -8.35
N THR A 29 11.25 -17.76 -9.11
CA THR A 29 12.45 -17.00 -8.70
C THR A 29 12.05 -15.98 -7.65
N VAL A 30 12.50 -16.17 -6.41
CA VAL A 30 12.32 -15.20 -5.32
C VAL A 30 13.45 -14.18 -5.38
N PHE A 31 13.12 -12.94 -5.75
CA PHE A 31 14.06 -11.81 -5.66
C PHE A 31 14.10 -11.31 -4.21
N ILE A 32 15.15 -11.65 -3.47
CA ILE A 32 15.38 -11.12 -2.12
C ILE A 32 16.13 -9.80 -2.25
N THR A 33 15.42 -8.68 -2.18
CA THR A 33 16.03 -7.34 -2.16
C THR A 33 16.69 -7.10 -0.80
N ALA A 34 18.02 -7.27 -0.73
CA ALA A 34 18.79 -6.92 0.45
C ALA A 34 18.94 -5.40 0.57
N PHE A 35 18.30 -4.80 1.57
CA PHE A 35 18.48 -3.38 1.92
C PHE A 35 19.58 -3.24 2.99
N THR A 36 20.63 -2.49 2.69
CA THR A 36 21.69 -2.15 3.65
C THR A 36 21.33 -0.87 4.39
N THR A 37 20.97 -1.00 5.67
CA THR A 37 20.75 0.17 6.54
C THR A 37 22.08 0.86 6.81
N VAL A 38 22.23 2.09 6.32
CA VAL A 38 23.32 3.00 6.70
C VAL A 38 22.88 3.91 7.85
N VAL A 39 23.78 4.15 8.81
CA VAL A 39 23.54 5.06 9.93
C VAL A 39 24.16 6.42 9.58
N VAL A 40 23.38 7.49 9.67
CA VAL A 40 23.88 8.85 9.42
C VAL A 40 24.10 9.54 10.77
N ASP A 41 25.28 10.11 10.99
CA ASP A 41 25.57 10.86 12.21
C ASP A 41 25.00 12.30 12.18
N GLN A 42 25.06 13.01 13.32
CA GLN A 42 24.56 14.39 13.43
C GLN A 42 25.34 15.41 12.59
N ASN A 43 26.47 15.00 12.00
CA ASN A 43 27.30 15.79 11.10
C ASN A 43 27.06 15.44 9.62
N GLY A 44 26.14 14.51 9.32
CA GLY A 44 25.78 14.08 7.98
C GLY A 44 26.70 13.00 7.39
N ASN A 45 27.63 12.45 8.16
CA ASN A 45 28.50 11.38 7.65
C ASN A 45 27.80 10.03 7.69
N THR A 46 27.96 9.26 6.63
CA THR A 46 27.37 7.92 6.50
C THR A 46 28.31 6.86 7.08
N HIS A 47 27.86 6.17 8.12
CA HIS A 47 28.54 5.04 8.73
C HIS A 47 27.85 3.74 8.32
N THR A 48 28.59 2.86 7.64
CA THR A 48 28.11 1.51 7.31
C THR A 48 28.38 0.58 8.50
N PRO A 49 27.36 -0.01 9.14
CA PRO A 49 27.59 -1.00 10.19
C PRO A 49 28.15 -2.29 9.59
N THR A 50 29.44 -2.55 9.80
CA THR A 50 30.09 -3.80 9.39
C THR A 50 29.46 -4.98 10.13
N LEU A 51 28.71 -5.81 9.41
CA LEU A 51 28.28 -7.11 9.92
C LEU A 51 29.52 -7.98 10.17
N ALA A 52 29.68 -8.41 11.43
CA ALA A 52 30.79 -9.26 11.85
C ALA A 52 30.75 -10.58 11.08
N THR A 53 31.61 -10.69 10.07
CA THR A 53 31.77 -11.87 9.22
C THR A 53 33.02 -12.60 9.68
N THR A 54 32.87 -13.87 10.07
CA THR A 54 33.99 -14.71 10.51
C THR A 54 35.04 -14.82 9.41
N GLU A 55 36.31 -14.64 9.78
CA GLU A 55 37.43 -14.53 8.84
C GLU A 55 37.70 -15.80 8.02
N THR A 56 38.16 -15.61 6.78
CA THR A 56 39.20 -16.45 6.16
C THR A 56 40.03 -15.57 5.24
N ALA A 57 41.35 -15.55 5.43
CA ALA A 57 42.26 -14.58 4.82
C ALA A 57 42.69 -14.95 3.37
N GLY A 58 43.03 -13.94 2.55
CA GLY A 58 43.38 -14.14 1.13
C GLY A 58 44.02 -12.94 0.41
N ALA A 59 45.13 -12.42 0.95
CA ALA A 59 46.22 -11.66 0.30
C ALA A 59 45.97 -10.71 -0.92
N ALA A 60 46.20 -9.41 -0.66
CA ALA A 60 47.13 -8.48 -1.37
C ALA A 60 47.01 -8.16 -2.89
N GLY A 61 46.94 -6.85 -3.18
CA GLY A 61 47.22 -6.19 -4.47
C GLY A 61 47.18 -4.66 -4.29
N ALA A 62 48.09 -3.90 -4.89
CA ALA A 62 48.43 -2.53 -4.45
C ALA A 62 48.34 -1.42 -5.53
N ASP A 63 48.68 -0.20 -5.09
CA ASP A 63 49.26 0.93 -5.84
C ASP A 63 48.37 2.01 -6.53
N GLY A 64 48.38 3.21 -5.91
CA GLY A 64 48.51 4.54 -6.55
C GLY A 64 47.39 5.10 -7.45
N ALA A 65 47.41 6.38 -7.87
CA ALA A 65 48.02 7.59 -7.31
C ALA A 65 47.48 8.86 -8.04
N ALA A 66 47.31 9.97 -7.29
CA ALA A 66 47.41 11.39 -7.69
C ALA A 66 46.69 12.00 -8.93
N GLY A 67 46.19 13.23 -8.72
CA GLY A 67 45.93 14.24 -9.78
C GLY A 67 44.45 14.48 -10.12
N ALA A 68 43.98 15.70 -10.36
CA ALA A 68 44.60 17.03 -10.20
C ALA A 68 43.51 18.10 -10.01
N ALA A 69 43.88 19.27 -9.47
CA ALA A 69 42.96 20.40 -9.30
C ALA A 69 42.93 21.33 -10.53
N SER A 70 41.79 21.96 -10.79
CA SER A 70 41.75 23.40 -11.15
C SER A 70 40.36 24.01 -10.99
N SER A 71 40.37 25.20 -10.41
CA SER A 71 39.24 26.11 -10.18
C SER A 71 38.96 26.99 -11.40
N ILE A 72 37.84 27.72 -11.37
CA ILE A 72 37.74 29.13 -11.75
C ILE A 72 36.53 29.75 -11.01
N ALA A 73 36.73 30.92 -10.40
CA ALA A 73 35.68 31.77 -9.81
C ALA A 73 35.05 32.68 -10.88
N THR A 74 33.91 33.35 -10.68
CA THR A 74 33.68 34.65 -9.98
C THR A 74 32.20 34.99 -10.31
N ALA A 75 31.34 35.71 -9.55
CA ALA A 75 31.49 36.92 -8.75
C ALA A 75 30.38 37.10 -7.69
N ALA A 76 30.61 37.96 -6.68
CA ALA A 76 29.56 38.60 -5.85
C ALA A 76 28.93 39.81 -6.62
N ASN A 77 27.94 40.60 -6.18
CA ASN A 77 27.45 41.08 -4.86
C ASN A 77 26.13 41.90 -5.11
N PRO A 78 25.63 42.83 -4.25
CA PRO A 78 25.16 42.80 -2.85
C PRO A 78 23.66 43.20 -2.64
N ASN A 79 23.16 43.05 -1.39
CA ASN A 79 22.04 43.81 -0.74
C ASN A 79 20.60 43.69 -1.31
N SER A 80 19.52 43.49 -0.54
CA SER A 80 19.26 43.26 0.91
C SER A 80 17.91 42.48 1.02
N ALA A 81 17.21 42.23 2.14
CA ALA A 81 17.28 42.68 3.55
C ALA A 81 16.62 41.67 4.53
N GLN A 82 16.71 41.97 5.83
CA GLN A 82 15.85 41.47 6.93
C GLN A 82 14.61 42.40 7.12
N PRO A 83 13.60 42.11 7.98
CA PRO A 83 13.56 41.22 9.17
C PRO A 83 12.31 40.28 9.20
N THR A 84 11.93 39.51 10.22
CA THR A 84 12.34 39.36 11.64
C THR A 84 12.08 37.91 12.10
N THR A 85 12.88 37.38 13.01
CA THR A 85 12.58 36.16 13.78
C THR A 85 11.55 36.43 14.88
N LEU A 86 10.52 35.58 15.01
CA LEU A 86 9.70 35.50 16.22
C LEU A 86 9.82 34.11 16.85
N THR A 87 10.66 34.06 17.87
CA THR A 87 10.81 32.91 18.77
C THR A 87 9.62 32.88 19.72
N SER A 88 8.80 31.83 19.68
CA SER A 88 7.78 31.56 20.70
C SER A 88 8.17 30.31 21.48
N GLN A 89 8.53 30.48 22.76
CA GLN A 89 8.83 29.36 23.64
C GLN A 89 7.56 28.92 24.36
N TYR A 90 7.15 27.67 24.14
CA TYR A 90 6.10 27.01 24.90
C TYR A 90 6.73 25.90 25.76
N VAL A 91 6.70 26.10 27.09
CA VAL A 91 7.18 25.16 28.11
C VAL A 91 6.11 25.13 29.22
N PRO A 92 5.75 23.95 29.78
CA PRO A 92 4.37 23.70 30.18
C PRO A 92 4.07 23.91 31.68
N PRO A 93 2.80 23.99 32.08
CA PRO A 93 2.38 23.67 33.43
C PRO A 93 2.29 22.14 33.60
N SER A 94 3.29 21.52 34.25
CA SER A 94 3.10 20.21 34.85
C SER A 94 2.12 20.31 36.01
N SER A 95 1.08 19.48 36.01
CA SER A 95 0.19 19.28 37.16
C SER A 95 0.05 17.79 37.42
N SER A 96 1.01 17.25 38.18
CA SER A 96 0.95 15.90 38.71
C SER A 96 -0.06 15.83 39.86
N SER A 97 -1.17 15.13 39.63
CA SER A 97 -2.12 14.75 40.68
C SER A 97 -2.37 13.24 40.63
N SER A 98 -1.52 12.50 41.32
CA SER A 98 -1.83 11.15 41.79
C SER A 98 -3.06 11.18 42.70
N ASN A 99 -3.95 10.20 42.57
CA ASN A 99 -4.67 9.65 43.72
C ASN A 99 -4.97 8.17 43.49
N GLN A 100 -4.76 7.38 44.54
CA GLN A 100 -4.83 5.92 44.49
C GLN A 100 -6.26 5.39 44.71
N TRP A 101 -6.45 4.09 44.46
CA TRP A 101 -7.69 3.37 44.75
C TRP A 101 -8.24 3.61 46.16
N THR A 102 -9.54 3.87 46.24
CA THR A 102 -10.39 3.50 47.39
C THR A 102 -11.54 2.64 46.89
N LEU A 103 -11.64 1.42 47.42
CA LEU A 103 -12.64 0.42 47.05
C LEU A 103 -13.95 0.68 47.82
N ASN A 104 -14.97 1.24 47.16
CA ASN A 104 -16.26 1.54 47.77
C ASN A 104 -17.44 1.10 46.88
N THR A 105 -17.85 -0.16 47.03
CA THR A 105 -19.26 -0.58 46.89
C THR A 105 -20.04 -0.12 48.14
N PRO A 106 -21.37 0.16 48.08
CA PRO A 106 -22.37 -0.67 47.38
C PRO A 106 -23.47 0.06 46.56
N SER A 107 -24.12 -0.76 45.71
CA SER A 107 -25.52 -0.74 45.24
C SER A 107 -26.34 0.56 45.29
N THR A 108 -26.90 1.00 44.14
CA THR A 108 -28.29 0.68 43.70
C THR A 108 -28.60 1.37 42.35
N THR A 109 -29.57 0.83 41.60
CA THR A 109 -30.18 1.36 40.35
C THR A 109 -29.40 1.11 39.05
N ALA A 110 -29.81 0.06 38.35
CA ALA A 110 -29.37 -0.21 36.99
C ALA A 110 -30.00 0.80 36.01
N ILE A 111 -29.25 1.83 35.64
CA ILE A 111 -29.49 2.56 34.38
C ILE A 111 -28.92 1.69 33.25
N GLN A 112 -29.80 1.11 32.43
CA GLN A 112 -29.40 0.43 31.21
C GLN A 112 -28.81 1.45 30.24
N SER A 113 -27.51 1.71 30.37
CA SER A 113 -26.73 2.32 29.30
C SER A 113 -26.69 1.30 28.17
N SER A 114 -27.59 1.46 27.19
CA SER A 114 -27.46 0.81 25.89
C SER A 114 -26.22 1.39 25.22
N SER A 115 -25.05 0.87 25.60
CA SER A 115 -23.83 1.01 24.84
C SER A 115 -24.07 0.34 23.49
N ALA A 116 -24.59 1.14 22.55
CA ALA A 116 -24.51 0.81 21.15
C ALA A 116 -23.02 0.70 20.84
N SER A 117 -22.50 -0.53 20.87
CA SER A 117 -21.23 -0.83 20.26
C SER A 117 -21.31 -0.27 18.84
N PRO A 118 -20.33 0.54 18.39
CA PRO A 118 -20.27 0.89 16.98
C PRO A 118 -20.25 -0.44 16.23
N SER A 119 -21.31 -0.71 15.48
CA SER A 119 -21.45 -1.91 14.68
C SER A 119 -20.48 -1.76 13.51
N SER A 120 -19.20 -2.01 13.79
CA SER A 120 -18.16 -2.03 12.78
C SER A 120 -18.53 -3.12 11.79
N SER A 121 -18.81 -2.67 10.57
CA SER A 121 -18.94 -3.51 9.39
C SER A 121 -17.80 -4.53 9.45
N GLN A 122 -18.17 -5.81 9.56
CA GLN A 122 -17.20 -6.87 9.60
C GLN A 122 -16.63 -7.03 8.19
N PRO A 123 -15.32 -7.22 8.03
CA PRO A 123 -14.74 -7.61 6.76
C PRO A 123 -15.43 -8.83 6.17
N SER A 124 -15.84 -8.71 4.90
CA SER A 124 -16.41 -9.80 4.11
C SER A 124 -15.49 -10.28 2.98
N GLY A 125 -14.46 -9.49 2.65
CA GLY A 125 -13.45 -9.81 1.63
C GLY A 125 -12.19 -10.48 2.17
N SER A 126 -11.30 -10.88 1.24
CA SER A 126 -9.90 -11.20 1.56
C SER A 126 -9.05 -9.94 1.57
N LEU A 127 -8.08 -9.87 2.48
CA LEU A 127 -7.14 -8.75 2.59
C LEU A 127 -6.29 -8.62 1.32
N GLN A 128 -6.32 -7.44 0.72
CA GLN A 128 -5.53 -7.03 -0.44
C GLN A 128 -4.33 -6.18 -0.01
N SER A 129 -3.34 -6.06 -0.90
CA SER A 129 -2.20 -5.14 -0.76
C SER A 129 -2.08 -4.28 -2.01
N GLY A 130 -1.77 -3.00 -1.83
CA GLY A 130 -1.62 -2.01 -2.90
C GLY A 130 -1.07 -0.70 -2.34
N GLN A 131 -1.13 0.37 -3.12
CA GLN A 131 -0.76 1.71 -2.66
C GLN A 131 -1.96 2.66 -2.58
N GLY A 132 -1.92 3.58 -1.62
CA GLY A 132 -2.88 4.66 -1.43
C GLY A 132 -2.34 6.01 -1.90
N THR A 133 -3.14 6.78 -2.62
CA THR A 133 -2.89 8.22 -2.94
C THR A 133 -4.08 9.08 -2.52
N TYR A 134 -4.12 10.36 -2.88
CA TYR A 134 -5.35 11.15 -2.77
C TYR A 134 -5.57 12.08 -3.97
N TYR A 135 -6.83 12.39 -4.24
CA TYR A 135 -7.27 13.29 -5.30
C TYR A 135 -8.13 14.45 -4.76
N SER A 136 -8.42 15.44 -5.61
CA SER A 136 -9.44 16.46 -5.34
C SER A 136 -10.80 15.95 -5.79
N THR A 137 -11.77 15.93 -4.87
CA THR A 137 -13.08 15.30 -5.10
C THR A 137 -13.99 16.13 -6.01
N GLY A 138 -15.06 15.51 -6.50
CA GLY A 138 -16.03 16.14 -7.38
C GLY A 138 -17.14 15.17 -7.81
N MET A 139 -17.51 15.21 -9.10
CA MET A 139 -18.39 14.20 -9.71
C MET A 139 -17.58 12.95 -10.03
N GLY A 140 -17.85 11.84 -9.35
CA GLY A 140 -17.22 10.55 -9.62
C GLY A 140 -17.99 9.67 -10.61
N ALA A 141 -17.33 8.64 -11.13
CA ALA A 141 -17.86 7.67 -12.11
C ALA A 141 -19.15 6.96 -11.66
N CYS A 142 -19.43 6.88 -10.35
CA CYS A 142 -20.70 6.36 -9.83
C CYS A 142 -21.88 7.34 -9.92
N GLY A 143 -21.73 8.49 -10.60
CA GLY A 143 -22.77 9.51 -10.73
C GLY A 143 -23.10 10.21 -9.41
N LYS A 144 -22.11 10.30 -8.51
CA LYS A 144 -22.22 10.98 -7.21
C LYS A 144 -21.30 12.20 -7.20
N VAL A 145 -21.78 13.30 -6.64
CA VAL A 145 -20.95 14.45 -6.28
C VAL A 145 -20.56 14.32 -4.82
N SER A 146 -19.28 14.47 -4.54
CA SER A 146 -18.70 14.42 -3.20
C SER A 146 -17.74 15.58 -2.96
N THR A 147 -17.30 15.70 -1.71
CA THR A 147 -16.47 16.78 -1.18
C THR A 147 -15.21 16.24 -0.50
N ASP A 148 -14.19 17.08 -0.36
CA ASP A 148 -12.90 16.67 0.21
C ASP A 148 -12.98 16.23 1.69
N SER A 149 -14.12 16.48 2.33
CA SER A 149 -14.48 16.03 3.68
C SER A 149 -15.10 14.63 3.73
N ASP A 150 -15.72 14.12 2.66
CA ASP A 150 -16.42 12.83 2.66
C ASP A 150 -15.42 11.66 2.68
N TYR A 151 -15.73 10.57 3.41
CA TYR A 151 -14.89 9.36 3.40
C TYR A 151 -15.20 8.47 2.19
N ILE A 152 -14.62 8.84 1.07
CA ILE A 152 -14.79 8.17 -0.22
C ILE A 152 -13.45 7.73 -0.83
N ILE A 153 -13.57 6.81 -1.79
CA ILE A 153 -12.46 6.25 -2.57
C ILE A 153 -12.80 6.18 -4.07
N ALA A 154 -11.79 6.36 -4.91
CA ALA A 154 -11.77 5.87 -6.28
C ALA A 154 -11.01 4.53 -6.33
N ILE A 155 -11.62 3.49 -6.89
CA ILE A 155 -10.96 2.19 -7.13
C ILE A 155 -10.29 2.19 -8.50
N SER A 156 -9.37 1.26 -8.75
CA SER A 156 -8.66 1.17 -10.03
C SER A 156 -9.59 1.00 -11.23
N HIS A 157 -9.17 1.57 -12.37
CA HIS A 157 -9.90 1.44 -13.63
C HIS A 157 -10.13 -0.02 -14.06
N ASP A 158 -9.11 -0.88 -13.94
CA ASP A 158 -9.23 -2.32 -14.25
C ASP A 158 -10.32 -3.01 -13.41
N MET A 159 -10.29 -2.82 -12.08
CA MET A 159 -11.27 -3.43 -11.17
C MET A 159 -12.68 -2.90 -11.41
N TYR A 160 -12.81 -1.59 -11.65
CA TYR A 160 -14.09 -0.98 -11.99
C TYR A 160 -14.63 -1.56 -13.29
N ASP A 161 -13.82 -1.57 -14.35
CA ASP A 161 -14.28 -1.93 -15.69
C ASP A 161 -14.59 -3.42 -15.85
N GLU A 162 -13.89 -4.30 -15.14
CA GLU A 162 -14.23 -5.73 -15.02
C GLU A 162 -15.65 -5.96 -14.46
N HIS A 163 -16.13 -5.05 -13.62
CA HIS A 163 -17.44 -5.16 -12.95
C HIS A 163 -18.57 -4.40 -13.66
N ASN A 164 -18.30 -3.68 -14.76
CA ASN A 164 -19.35 -2.97 -15.51
C ASN A 164 -20.41 -3.96 -16.07
N ILE A 165 -21.69 -3.70 -15.75
CA ILE A 165 -22.82 -4.55 -16.16
C ILE A 165 -23.55 -4.06 -17.42
N ASP A 166 -23.40 -2.78 -17.76
CA ASP A 166 -23.93 -2.14 -18.96
C ASP A 166 -23.03 -0.95 -19.36
N SER A 167 -23.47 -0.13 -20.32
CA SER A 167 -22.72 1.04 -20.80
C SER A 167 -22.83 2.31 -19.92
N ASN A 168 -23.53 2.25 -18.79
CA ASN A 168 -23.68 3.35 -17.85
C ASN A 168 -22.79 3.10 -16.61
N PRO A 169 -21.66 3.81 -16.43
CA PRO A 169 -20.76 3.56 -15.30
C PRO A 169 -21.47 3.76 -13.95
N ASN A 170 -22.46 4.64 -13.87
CA ASN A 170 -23.27 4.86 -12.67
C ASN A 170 -24.01 3.60 -12.16
N HIS A 171 -24.12 2.54 -12.98
CA HIS A 171 -24.73 1.26 -12.61
C HIS A 171 -23.71 0.20 -12.15
N ASN A 172 -22.42 0.52 -12.07
CA ASN A 172 -21.39 -0.42 -11.64
C ASN A 172 -21.71 -0.97 -10.22
N PRO A 173 -21.73 -2.30 -10.01
CA PRO A 173 -22.14 -2.93 -8.75
C PRO A 173 -21.16 -2.71 -7.60
N LEU A 174 -19.96 -2.18 -7.85
CA LEU A 174 -19.01 -1.75 -6.82
C LEU A 174 -19.35 -0.35 -6.27
N CYS A 175 -20.11 0.47 -7.00
CA CYS A 175 -20.55 1.78 -6.52
C CYS A 175 -21.37 1.68 -5.23
N GLY A 176 -20.99 2.45 -4.21
CA GLY A 176 -21.62 2.40 -2.89
C GLY A 176 -21.20 1.22 -2.01
N LYS A 177 -20.33 0.31 -2.47
CA LYS A 177 -19.66 -0.65 -1.58
C LYS A 177 -18.66 0.07 -0.69
N GLN A 178 -18.31 -0.55 0.44
CA GLN A 178 -17.34 -0.01 1.38
C GLN A 178 -16.09 -0.88 1.45
N ILE A 179 -14.95 -0.22 1.66
CA ILE A 179 -13.65 -0.82 1.92
C ILE A 179 -13.16 -0.31 3.27
N ARG A 180 -12.57 -1.19 4.08
CA ARG A 180 -11.70 -0.77 5.19
C ARG A 180 -10.26 -0.84 4.72
N ALA A 181 -9.59 0.31 4.70
CA ALA A 181 -8.17 0.43 4.39
C ALA A 181 -7.34 0.59 5.66
N TYR A 182 -6.10 0.11 5.64
CA TYR A 182 -5.16 0.08 6.75
C TYR A 182 -3.80 0.64 6.34
N CYS A 183 -3.18 1.42 7.23
CA CYS A 183 -1.79 1.86 7.10
C CYS A 183 -1.19 2.08 8.49
N GLN A 184 -0.02 1.50 8.77
CA GLN A 184 0.76 1.73 10.01
C GLN A 184 -0.05 1.65 11.32
N GLY A 185 -0.96 0.67 11.42
CA GLY A 185 -1.80 0.45 12.60
C GLY A 185 -3.03 1.36 12.72
N LYS A 186 -3.27 2.24 11.74
CA LYS A 186 -4.52 3.00 11.59
C LYS A 186 -5.42 2.36 10.53
N SER A 187 -6.70 2.72 10.55
CA SER A 187 -7.68 2.29 9.53
C SER A 187 -8.70 3.37 9.21
N VAL A 188 -9.29 3.32 8.01
CA VAL A 188 -10.43 4.15 7.60
C VAL A 188 -11.42 3.34 6.77
N ASP A 189 -12.70 3.54 7.00
CA ASP A 189 -13.79 2.98 6.20
C ASP A 189 -14.18 4.01 5.14
N VAL A 190 -14.18 3.61 3.87
CA VAL A 190 -14.43 4.49 2.72
C VAL A 190 -15.46 3.88 1.77
N THR A 191 -16.30 4.73 1.18
CA THR A 191 -17.29 4.33 0.17
C THR A 191 -16.73 4.50 -1.25
N VAL A 192 -16.89 3.49 -2.10
CA VAL A 192 -16.53 3.55 -3.53
C VAL A 192 -17.51 4.45 -4.27
N VAL A 193 -17.02 5.55 -4.85
CA VAL A 193 -17.84 6.49 -5.65
C VAL A 193 -17.23 6.87 -7.00
N ASP A 194 -16.00 6.44 -7.28
CA ASP A 194 -15.25 6.89 -8.46
C ASP A 194 -14.28 5.82 -9.00
N ARG A 195 -13.68 6.11 -10.17
CA ARG A 195 -12.80 5.24 -10.94
C ARG A 195 -11.47 5.95 -11.23
N CYS A 196 -10.37 5.40 -10.72
CA CYS A 196 -9.02 5.95 -10.86
C CYS A 196 -8.32 5.41 -12.12
N GLU A 197 -8.20 6.27 -13.15
CA GLU A 197 -7.54 5.98 -14.44
C GLU A 197 -6.05 5.63 -14.33
N ALA A 198 -5.38 6.05 -13.25
CA ALA A 198 -3.92 5.92 -13.08
C ALA A 198 -3.52 4.88 -12.01
N CYS A 199 -4.50 4.20 -11.41
CA CYS A 199 -4.28 3.25 -10.33
C CYS A 199 -4.05 1.83 -10.86
N SER A 200 -3.04 1.14 -10.32
CA SER A 200 -2.88 -0.31 -10.49
C SER A 200 -4.07 -1.05 -9.88
N TYR A 201 -4.33 -2.31 -10.29
CA TYR A 201 -5.54 -3.06 -9.91
C TYR A 201 -5.96 -2.95 -8.42
N ASN A 202 -5.03 -3.05 -7.46
CA ASN A 202 -5.30 -2.96 -6.02
C ASN A 202 -4.98 -1.58 -5.38
N ASP A 203 -4.55 -0.60 -6.16
CA ASP A 203 -4.30 0.75 -5.66
C ASP A 203 -5.63 1.50 -5.44
N LEU A 204 -5.65 2.36 -4.42
CA LEU A 204 -6.83 3.10 -3.99
C LEU A 204 -6.52 4.61 -3.94
N ASP A 205 -7.36 5.44 -4.57
CA ASP A 205 -7.19 6.90 -4.53
C ASP A 205 -8.21 7.53 -3.57
N PHE A 206 -7.73 8.13 -2.49
CA PHE A 206 -8.56 8.57 -1.37
C PHE A 206 -9.03 10.02 -1.51
N SER A 207 -10.20 10.29 -0.92
CA SER A 207 -10.54 11.65 -0.47
C SER A 207 -9.46 12.21 0.48
N PRO A 208 -9.20 13.53 0.47
CA PRO A 208 -8.23 14.15 1.37
C PRO A 208 -8.47 13.89 2.86
N SER A 209 -9.72 13.88 3.31
CA SER A 209 -10.06 13.59 4.70
C SER A 209 -9.80 12.13 5.08
N ALA A 210 -10.13 11.17 4.21
CA ALA A 210 -9.88 9.75 4.46
C ALA A 210 -8.38 9.42 4.44
N PHE A 211 -7.61 9.98 3.49
CA PHE A 211 -6.16 9.81 3.47
C PHE A 211 -5.51 10.29 4.77
N THR A 212 -5.98 11.43 5.30
CA THR A 212 -5.46 12.04 6.54
C THR A 212 -5.70 11.14 7.77
N GLN A 213 -6.69 10.25 7.75
CA GLN A 213 -6.86 9.24 8.80
C GLN A 213 -5.75 8.18 8.78
N LEU A 214 -5.19 7.87 7.61
CA LEU A 214 -4.10 6.90 7.45
C LEU A 214 -2.73 7.57 7.64
N ALA A 215 -2.44 8.64 6.90
CA ALA A 215 -1.10 9.23 6.84
C ALA A 215 -1.10 10.75 6.60
N ASP A 216 0.07 11.38 6.76
CA ASP A 216 0.25 12.77 6.38
C ASP A 216 0.23 12.92 4.86
N LYS A 217 -0.57 13.87 4.35
CA LYS A 217 -0.70 14.17 2.92
C LYS A 217 0.62 14.57 2.26
N SER A 218 1.64 14.99 3.02
CA SER A 218 2.98 15.28 2.49
C SER A 218 3.71 14.05 1.95
N LEU A 219 3.32 12.83 2.34
CA LEU A 219 3.87 11.61 1.76
C LEU A 219 3.40 11.39 0.31
N GLY A 220 2.21 11.89 -0.04
CA GLY A 220 1.61 11.78 -1.38
C GLY A 220 1.15 10.38 -1.78
N ARG A 221 1.91 9.34 -1.41
CA ARG A 221 1.64 7.92 -1.66
C ARG A 221 2.09 7.09 -0.45
N ILE A 222 1.35 6.03 -0.13
CA ILE A 222 1.61 5.14 1.01
C ILE A 222 1.36 3.68 0.63
N ASP A 223 2.07 2.74 1.24
CA ASP A 223 1.69 1.33 1.22
C ASP A 223 0.46 1.09 2.11
N ILE A 224 -0.50 0.33 1.60
CA ILE A 224 -1.74 -0.02 2.31
C ILE A 224 -2.07 -1.50 2.19
N THR A 225 -2.84 -1.98 3.15
CA THR A 225 -3.68 -3.18 2.97
C THR A 225 -5.14 -2.79 3.12
N TRP A 226 -6.05 -3.55 2.49
CA TRP A 226 -7.48 -3.22 2.55
C TRP A 226 -8.36 -4.43 2.31
N GLU A 227 -9.61 -4.36 2.73
CA GLU A 227 -10.60 -5.44 2.56
C GLU A 227 -12.02 -4.89 2.37
N TRP A 228 -12.84 -5.62 1.62
CA TRP A 228 -14.27 -5.30 1.44
C TRP A 228 -15.06 -5.52 2.73
N LEU A 229 -16.06 -4.66 2.93
CA LEU A 229 -17.04 -4.71 4.03
C LEU A 229 -18.40 -5.19 3.54
#